data_AF-A0A922LPC6-F1
#
_entry.id   AF-A0A922LPC6-F1
#
_cell.length_a   1.000
_cell.length_b   1.000
_cell.length_c   1.000
_cell.angle_alpha   90.00
_cell.angle_beta   90.00
_cell.angle_gamma   90.00
#
_symmetry.space_group_name_H-M   'P 1'
#
loop_
_entity.id
_entity.type
_entity.pdbx_description
1 polymer ?
#
loop_
_entity_poly.entity_id
_entity_poly.type
_entity_poly.pdbx_seq_one_letter_code
_entity_poly.pdbx_strand_id
1 'polypeptide(L)'
;MKDDAPFQYVSGSIHYFRIPEQYWHDRLLKMKAAGLDAIQIYVPWNFHQPEKDVYDFDGDRNLGRFLELASSLDLLVIARVGPYICAEWDFVSLKYQCVTYLVFHSQRILLLSSESVLRFRVAYQLGFCGLIR
;
A
#
# COMPACT_ATOMS: atom_id res chain seq x y z
N MET A 1 15.21 -12.09 6.75
CA MET A 1 16.47 -11.36 6.49
C MET A 1 16.15 -10.18 5.58
N LYS A 2 16.88 -9.08 5.72
CA LYS A 2 16.89 -7.96 4.78
C LYS A 2 18.35 -7.73 4.42
N ASP A 3 18.68 -7.70 3.14
CA ASP A 3 20.06 -7.54 2.65
C ASP A 3 21.03 -8.56 3.30
N ASP A 4 20.60 -9.83 3.34
CA ASP A 4 21.33 -10.97 3.94
C ASP A 4 21.65 -10.85 5.44
N ALA A 5 21.06 -9.88 6.13
CA ALA A 5 21.18 -9.72 7.59
C ALA A 5 19.86 -10.08 8.31
N PRO A 6 19.93 -10.60 9.56
CA PRO A 6 18.77 -10.66 10.45
C PRO A 6 18.16 -9.27 10.60
N PHE A 7 16.86 -9.16 10.38
CA PHE A 7 16.13 -7.89 10.42
C PHE A 7 14.84 -8.08 11.22
N GLN A 8 14.66 -7.22 12.21
CA GLN A 8 13.44 -7.09 12.99
C GLN A 8 12.89 -5.69 12.77
N TYR A 9 11.61 -5.59 12.44
CA TYR A 9 10.93 -4.31 12.25
C TYR A 9 9.95 -4.06 13.39
N VAL A 10 9.77 -2.79 13.73
CA VAL A 10 8.62 -2.33 14.51
C VAL A 10 7.67 -1.60 13.55
N SER A 11 6.43 -2.10 13.43
CA SER A 11 5.44 -1.54 12.50
C SER A 11 4.20 -1.00 13.19
N GLY A 12 3.66 0.10 12.66
CA GLY A 12 2.33 0.59 13.01
C GLY A 12 1.38 0.59 11.80
N SER A 13 0.09 0.33 12.02
CA SER A 13 -0.90 0.36 10.94
C SER A 13 -1.41 1.77 10.67
N ILE A 14 -1.49 2.16 9.40
CA ILE A 14 -2.07 3.42 8.95
C ILE A 14 -2.85 3.19 7.65
N HIS A 15 -4.07 3.70 7.59
CA HIS A 15 -4.94 3.52 6.42
C HIS A 15 -5.08 4.87 5.72
N TYR A 16 -4.35 5.07 4.62
CA TYR A 16 -4.34 6.34 3.88
C TYR A 16 -5.75 6.76 3.43
N PHE A 17 -6.59 5.79 3.03
CA PHE A 17 -7.98 6.02 2.62
C PHE A 17 -8.91 6.49 3.75
N ARG A 18 -8.43 6.58 4.99
CA ARG A 18 -9.16 7.16 6.14
C ARG A 18 -8.65 8.54 6.56
N ILE A 19 -7.64 9.06 5.87
CA ILE A 19 -6.92 10.27 6.25
C ILE A 19 -6.85 11.15 4.99
N PRO A 20 -7.29 12.41 5.04
CA PRO A 20 -7.12 13.32 3.91
C PRO A 20 -5.64 13.47 3.53
N GLU A 21 -5.35 13.56 2.24
CA GLU A 21 -3.99 13.61 1.66
C GLU A 21 -3.08 14.62 2.37
N GLN A 22 -3.60 15.81 2.63
CA GLN A 22 -2.88 16.90 3.31
C GLN A 22 -2.30 16.52 4.67
N TYR A 23 -2.83 15.49 5.34
CA TYR A 23 -2.37 15.04 6.65
C TYR A 23 -1.45 13.82 6.59
N TRP A 24 -1.26 13.18 5.43
CA TRP A 24 -0.43 11.96 5.33
C TRP A 24 0.98 12.19 5.83
N HIS A 25 1.64 13.26 5.37
CA HIS A 25 3.00 13.59 5.79
C HIS A 25 3.10 13.80 7.30
N ASP A 26 2.16 14.54 7.91
CA ASP A 26 2.12 14.74 9.37
C ASP A 26 2.00 13.41 10.13
N ARG A 27 1.13 12.50 9.67
CA ARG A 27 0.93 11.21 10.35
C ARG A 27 2.16 10.31 10.22
N LEU A 28 2.74 10.22 9.03
CA LEU A 28 3.94 9.44 8.78
C LEU A 28 5.15 9.98 9.55
N LEU A 29 5.30 11.31 9.64
CA LEU A 29 6.36 11.93 10.40
C LEU A 29 6.24 11.60 11.90
N LYS A 30 5.02 11.64 12.46
CA LYS A 30 4.77 11.25 13.85
C LYS A 30 5.04 9.77 14.10
N MET A 31 4.69 8.90 13.14
CA MET A 31 5.01 7.48 13.20
C MET A 31 6.52 7.23 13.21
N LYS A 32 7.27 7.91 12.35
CA LYS A 32 8.75 7.85 12.35
C LYS A 32 9.33 8.38 13.66
N ALA A 33 8.83 9.51 14.15
CA ALA A 33 9.25 10.09 15.43
C ALA A 33 8.93 9.19 16.64
N ALA A 34 7.91 8.34 16.55
CA ALA A 34 7.58 7.32 17.54
C ALA A 34 8.53 6.10 17.51
N GLY A 35 9.50 6.07 16.60
CA GLY A 35 10.49 4.99 16.48
C GLY A 35 10.04 3.80 15.63
N LEU A 36 9.07 3.98 14.74
CA LEU A 36 8.65 2.93 13.81
C LEU A 36 9.61 2.84 12.61
N ASP A 37 9.99 1.60 12.26
CA ASP A 37 10.79 1.30 11.07
C ASP A 37 9.91 1.04 9.85
N ALA A 38 8.67 0.60 10.09
CA ALA A 38 7.74 0.20 9.06
C ALA A 38 6.32 0.71 9.33
N ILE A 39 5.54 0.85 8.25
CA ILE A 39 4.11 1.09 8.31
C ILE A 39 3.36 -0.06 7.64
N GLN A 40 2.19 -0.41 8.17
CA GLN A 40 1.29 -1.38 7.55
C GLN A 40 0.10 -0.67 6.93
N ILE A 41 -0.19 -0.99 5.67
CA ILE A 41 -1.33 -0.43 4.94
C ILE A 41 -2.19 -1.53 4.32
N TYR A 42 -3.48 -1.26 4.19
CA TYR A 42 -4.37 -1.99 3.30
C TYR A 42 -4.62 -1.19 2.03
N VAL A 43 -4.84 -1.89 0.91
CA VAL A 43 -5.24 -1.29 -0.36
C VAL A 43 -6.68 -1.72 -0.68
N PRO A 44 -7.69 -0.89 -0.39
CA PRO A 44 -9.09 -1.21 -0.69
C PRO A 44 -9.38 -1.04 -2.18
N TRP A 45 -9.58 -2.14 -2.91
CA TRP A 45 -9.84 -2.07 -4.35
C TRP A 45 -11.15 -1.39 -4.72
N ASN A 46 -12.21 -1.49 -3.90
CA ASN A 46 -13.46 -0.75 -4.13
C ASN A 46 -13.28 0.78 -4.09
N PHE A 47 -12.27 1.28 -3.39
CA PHE A 47 -11.94 2.70 -3.31
C PHE A 47 -11.23 3.16 -4.59
N HIS A 48 -10.38 2.30 -5.13
CA HIS A 48 -9.63 2.54 -6.35
C HIS A 48 -10.35 2.17 -7.64
N GLN A 49 -11.40 1.35 -7.55
CA GLN A 49 -12.20 0.89 -8.67
C GLN A 49 -13.68 1.13 -8.34
N PRO A 50 -14.15 2.39 -8.41
CA PRO A 50 -15.54 2.72 -8.10
C PRO A 50 -16.53 2.06 -9.08
N GLU A 51 -16.11 1.87 -10.34
CA GLU A 51 -16.86 1.18 -11.39
C GLU A 51 -15.98 0.13 -12.06
N LYS A 52 -16.61 -0.88 -12.67
CA LYS A 52 -15.87 -1.95 -13.38
C LYS A 52 -14.97 -1.34 -14.46
N ASP A 53 -13.70 -1.72 -14.44
CA ASP A 53 -12.64 -1.27 -15.36
C ASP A 53 -12.35 0.25 -15.33
N VAL A 54 -12.90 0.98 -14.34
CA VAL A 54 -12.60 2.40 -14.10
C VAL A 54 -11.73 2.51 -12.85
N TYR A 55 -10.53 3.06 -13.00
CA TYR A 55 -9.55 3.18 -11.93
C TYR A 55 -9.34 4.64 -11.53
N ASP A 56 -9.34 4.90 -10.22
CA ASP A 56 -9.21 6.25 -9.65
C ASP A 56 -8.17 6.27 -8.52
N PHE A 57 -7.13 7.06 -8.75
CA PHE A 57 -5.98 7.23 -7.88
C PHE A 57 -5.58 8.70 -7.72
N ASP A 58 -6.55 9.59 -7.90
CA ASP A 58 -6.37 11.01 -7.68
C ASP A 58 -6.69 11.42 -6.24
N GLY A 59 -6.13 12.54 -5.80
CA GLY A 59 -6.34 13.11 -4.46
C GLY A 59 -6.09 12.10 -3.34
N ASP A 60 -7.09 11.90 -2.47
CA ASP A 60 -7.04 10.97 -1.33
C ASP A 60 -6.89 9.48 -1.75
N ARG A 61 -7.01 9.17 -3.04
CA ARG A 61 -6.81 7.83 -3.60
C ARG A 61 -5.40 7.64 -4.16
N ASN A 62 -4.53 8.63 -4.05
CA ASN A 62 -3.19 8.56 -4.61
C ASN A 62 -2.25 7.70 -3.75
N LEU A 63 -2.34 6.38 -3.95
CA LEU A 63 -1.47 5.41 -3.30
C LEU A 63 0.01 5.64 -3.67
N GLY A 64 0.30 6.04 -4.90
CA GLY A 64 1.66 6.33 -5.34
C GLY A 64 2.31 7.43 -4.50
N ARG A 65 1.62 8.57 -4.35
CA ARG A 65 2.09 9.69 -3.52
C ARG A 65 2.22 9.28 -2.05
N PHE A 66 1.29 8.50 -1.51
CA PHE A 66 1.42 7.99 -0.14
C PHE A 66 2.68 7.15 0.06
N LEU A 67 2.99 6.25 -0.88
CA LEU A 67 4.19 5.42 -0.83
C LEU A 67 5.48 6.24 -1.02
N GLU A 68 5.45 7.27 -1.85
CA GLU A 68 6.57 8.22 -2.00
C GLU A 68 6.85 8.96 -0.70
N LEU A 69 5.82 9.44 -0.01
CA LEU A 69 5.97 10.10 1.29
C LEU A 69 6.58 9.14 2.32
N ALA A 70 6.11 7.89 2.38
CA ALA A 70 6.68 6.87 3.26
C ALA A 70 8.16 6.59 2.92
N SER A 71 8.49 6.47 1.63
CA SER A 71 9.86 6.29 1.15
C SER A 71 10.76 7.48 1.51
N SER A 72 10.26 8.71 1.37
CA SER A 72 11.00 9.94 1.71
C SER A 72 11.33 10.07 3.20
N LEU A 73 10.55 9.40 4.06
CA LEU A 73 10.75 9.35 5.51
C LEU A 73 11.51 8.09 5.97
N ASP A 74 12.04 7.31 5.02
CA ASP A 74 12.73 6.05 5.29
C ASP A 74 11.89 5.10 6.16
N LEU A 75 10.61 4.95 5.78
CA LEU A 75 9.69 3.97 6.37
C LEU A 75 9.51 2.82 5.40
N LEU A 76 9.72 1.60 5.87
CA LEU A 76 9.36 0.40 5.12
C LEU A 76 7.84 0.28 5.04
N VAL A 77 7.33 -0.24 3.93
CA VAL A 77 5.88 -0.41 3.76
C VAL A 77 5.52 -1.88 3.70
N ILE A 78 4.68 -2.31 4.65
CA ILE A 78 3.99 -3.59 4.64
C ILE A 78 2.66 -3.38 3.91
N ALA A 79 2.64 -3.71 2.62
CA ALA A 79 1.43 -3.60 1.81
C ALA A 79 0.61 -4.89 1.92
N ARG A 80 -0.62 -4.75 2.42
CA ARG A 80 -1.63 -5.82 2.45
C ARG A 80 -2.61 -5.58 1.32
N VAL A 81 -2.20 -6.03 0.14
CA VAL A 81 -2.96 -5.93 -1.10
C VAL A 81 -3.88 -7.15 -1.19
N GLY A 82 -5.14 -6.98 -0.82
CA GLY A 82 -6.16 -8.01 -0.96
C GLY A 82 -7.31 -7.48 -1.79
N PRO A 83 -8.08 -8.33 -2.49
CA PRO A 83 -9.46 -7.95 -2.82
C PRO A 83 -10.32 -7.88 -1.54
N TYR A 84 -9.91 -8.56 -0.47
CA TYR A 84 -10.57 -8.60 0.83
C TYR A 84 -9.58 -8.21 1.93
N ILE A 85 -9.91 -7.18 2.72
CA ILE A 85 -9.02 -6.61 3.73
C ILE A 85 -9.60 -6.62 5.16
N CYS A 86 -10.84 -7.08 5.35
CA CYS A 86 -11.69 -6.75 6.52
C CYS A 86 -11.74 -5.23 6.72
N ALA A 87 -10.76 -4.73 7.47
CA ALA A 87 -10.47 -3.34 7.78
C ALA A 87 -11.69 -2.51 8.21
N GLU A 88 -12.78 -3.15 8.65
CA GLU A 88 -14.07 -2.50 8.96
C GLU A 88 -14.43 -1.47 7.87
N TRP A 89 -14.27 -1.87 6.62
CA TRP A 89 -14.49 -1.05 5.44
C TRP A 89 -15.68 -1.58 4.63
N ASP A 90 -16.44 -0.68 4.02
CA ASP A 90 -17.69 -1.03 3.32
C ASP A 90 -17.50 -2.17 2.31
N PHE A 91 -18.37 -3.18 2.42
CA PHE A 91 -18.32 -4.42 1.64
C PHE A 91 -16.97 -5.14 1.65
N VAL A 92 -16.12 -4.84 2.63
CA VAL A 92 -14.77 -5.41 2.78
C VAL A 92 -13.88 -5.22 1.55
N SER A 93 -14.13 -4.17 0.77
CA SER A 93 -13.49 -3.92 -0.54
C SER A 93 -14.00 -4.76 -1.72
N LEU A 94 -15.12 -5.47 -1.58
CA LEU A 94 -15.75 -6.24 -2.64
C LEU A 94 -16.77 -5.38 -3.41
N LYS A 95 -16.32 -4.64 -4.43
CA LYS A 95 -17.22 -4.12 -5.45
C LYS A 95 -16.57 -4.33 -6.81
N TYR A 96 -17.18 -5.24 -7.57
CA TYR A 96 -16.80 -5.64 -8.93
C TYR A 96 -15.60 -6.59 -9.01
N GLN A 97 -15.87 -7.72 -9.65
CA GLN A 97 -15.02 -8.88 -9.75
C GLN A 97 -13.89 -8.66 -10.75
N CYS A 98 -13.09 -7.61 -10.56
CA CYS A 98 -11.73 -7.62 -11.08
C CYS A 98 -10.88 -8.42 -10.08
N VAL A 99 -11.04 -9.75 -10.15
CA VAL A 99 -9.90 -10.64 -9.94
C VAL A 99 -9.01 -10.46 -11.17
N THR A 100 -8.47 -9.26 -11.39
CA THR A 100 -7.31 -9.14 -12.26
C THR A 100 -6.25 -9.94 -11.54
N TYR A 101 -5.71 -10.93 -12.23
CA TYR A 101 -4.72 -11.89 -11.78
C TYR A 101 -3.38 -11.24 -11.40
N LEU A 102 -3.38 -10.19 -10.57
CA LEU A 102 -2.22 -9.84 -9.77
C LEU A 102 -2.16 -10.94 -8.72
N VAL A 103 -1.68 -12.10 -9.17
CA VAL A 103 -1.37 -13.26 -8.36
C VAL A 103 -0.22 -12.84 -7.46
N PHE A 104 -0.53 -12.13 -6.37
CA PHE A 104 0.07 -12.48 -5.10
C PHE A 104 -0.76 -13.66 -4.60
N HIS A 105 -0.33 -14.88 -4.94
CA HIS A 105 -1.06 -16.15 -4.77
C HIS A 105 -1.42 -16.52 -3.31
N SER A 106 -1.28 -15.58 -2.39
CA SER A 106 -1.51 -15.75 -0.97
C SER A 106 -1.50 -14.33 -0.40
N GLN A 107 -2.34 -14.04 0.59
CA GLN A 107 -2.35 -12.76 1.32
C GLN A 107 -1.05 -12.55 2.11
N ARG A 108 0.09 -12.57 1.42
CA ARG A 108 1.41 -12.35 1.99
C ARG A 108 1.59 -10.86 2.14
N ILE A 109 2.02 -10.50 3.34
CA ILE A 109 2.62 -9.21 3.65
C ILE A 109 3.80 -9.01 2.69
N LEU A 110 3.69 -8.02 1.82
CA LEU A 110 4.81 -7.57 0.98
C LEU A 110 5.50 -6.43 1.70
N LEU A 111 6.79 -6.61 1.99
CA LEU A 111 7.62 -5.61 2.62
C LEU A 111 8.40 -4.88 1.53
N LEU A 112 8.03 -3.62 1.27
CA LEU A 112 8.63 -2.79 0.24
C LEU A 112 9.69 -1.88 0.86
N SER A 113 10.92 -1.96 0.33
CA SER A 113 11.99 -0.97 0.52
C SER A 113 11.83 0.21 -0.46
N SER A 114 12.60 1.29 -0.29
CA SER A 114 12.55 2.48 -1.16
C SER A 114 12.68 2.15 -2.66
N GLU A 115 13.60 1.26 -3.05
CA GLU A 115 13.75 0.79 -4.44
C GLU A 115 12.54 -0.06 -4.89
N SER A 116 12.03 -0.92 -4.00
CA SER A 116 10.88 -1.77 -4.28
C SER A 116 9.58 -0.97 -4.43
N VAL A 117 9.46 0.16 -3.72
CA VAL A 117 8.34 1.10 -3.84
C VAL A 117 8.31 1.72 -5.24
N LEU A 118 9.46 2.11 -5.79
CA LEU A 118 9.54 2.65 -7.15
C LEU A 118 9.12 1.59 -8.20
N ARG A 119 9.56 0.35 -8.04
CA ARG A 119 9.14 -0.76 -8.92
C ARG A 119 7.65 -1.05 -8.80
N PHE A 120 7.12 -1.02 -7.57
CA PHE A 120 5.69 -1.18 -7.32
C PHE A 120 4.88 -0.07 -8.02
N ARG A 121 5.32 1.19 -7.93
CA ARG A 121 4.71 2.33 -8.64
C ARG A 121 4.68 2.13 -10.16
N VAL A 122 5.77 1.65 -10.75
CA VAL A 122 5.86 1.43 -12.21
C VAL A 122 4.92 0.30 -12.66
N ALA A 123 4.91 -0.84 -11.95
CA ALA A 123 3.99 -1.93 -12.23
C ALA A 123 2.52 -1.49 -12.11
N TYR A 124 2.26 -0.64 -11.11
CA TYR A 124 0.95 -0.09 -10.80
C TYR A 124 0.46 0.94 -11.84
N GLN A 125 1.28 1.93 -12.24
CA GLN A 125 0.88 2.97 -13.21
C GLN A 125 0.69 2.45 -14.64
N LEU A 126 1.39 1.38 -15.02
CA LEU A 126 1.31 0.83 -16.38
C LEU A 126 0.18 -0.20 -16.54
N GLY A 127 -0.64 -0.45 -15.51
CA GLY A 127 -1.61 -1.55 -15.51
C GLY A 127 -0.94 -2.93 -15.65
N PHE A 128 0.37 -3.02 -15.43
CA PHE A 128 1.14 -4.25 -15.57
C PHE A 128 0.96 -5.12 -14.35
N CYS A 129 -0.07 -5.95 -14.47
CA CYS A 129 -0.29 -7.15 -13.71
C CYS A 129 0.75 -8.22 -14.09
N GLY A 130 2.04 -8.03 -13.74
CA GLY A 130 3.07 -9.02 -14.07
C GLY A 130 4.49 -8.68 -13.62
N LEU A 131 5.08 -9.66 -12.90
CA LEU A 131 6.49 -9.80 -12.48
C LEU A 131 7.02 -8.87 -11.37
N ILE A 132 6.93 -9.36 -10.13
CA ILE A 132 8.13 -9.45 -9.29
C ILE A 132 8.50 -10.94 -9.27
N ARG A 133 9.43 -11.34 -10.14
CA ARG A 133 10.20 -12.58 -9.96
C ARG A 133 11.43 -12.25 -9.13
#